data_AF-A0A6P0YVY5-F1
#
_entry.id   AF-A0A6P0YVY5-F1
#
_cell.length_a   1.000
_cell.length_b   1.000
_cell.length_c   1.000
_cell.angle_alpha   90.00
_cell.angle_beta   90.00
_cell.angle_gamma   90.00
#
_symmetry.space_group_name_H-M   'P 1'
#
loop_
_entity.id
_entity.type
_entity.pdbx_description
1 polymer ?
#
loop_
_entity_poly.entity_id
_entity_poly.type
_entity_poly.pdbx_seq_one_letter_code
_entity_poly.pdbx_strand_id
1 'polypeptide(L)'
;HYLATGHTQPAEYDLVLPKLLCGWSLNDPVVFPDLPDAAMDEGDHLLQTVIDHWQALKSTSPDGLREGFLLRDGKLTRVDSGWKLQVEQTAIDILLSRLPWGVSMVKLAWMDELLMVEWS
;
A
#
# COMPACT_ATOMS: atom_id res chain seq x y z
N HIS A 1 -7.64 -1.54 0.55
CA HIS A 1 -8.09 -0.14 0.66
C HIS A 1 -8.02 0.33 2.11
N TYR A 2 -8.79 -0.26 3.03
CA TYR A 2 -8.81 0.10 4.46
C TYR A 2 -7.43 0.32 5.11
N LEU A 3 -6.46 -0.61 4.91
CA LEU A 3 -5.11 -0.44 5.46
C LEU A 3 -4.44 0.89 5.07
N ALA A 4 -4.63 1.34 3.83
CA ALA A 4 -4.03 2.56 3.32
C ALA A 4 -4.83 3.82 3.68
N THR A 5 -6.16 3.73 3.77
CA THR A 5 -7.04 4.91 3.82
C THR A 5 -7.85 5.07 5.11
N GLY A 6 -7.98 4.01 5.92
CA GLY A 6 -8.92 3.96 7.04
C GLY A 6 -10.41 3.85 6.62
N HIS A 7 -10.71 3.90 5.33
CA HIS A 7 -12.08 3.86 4.82
C HIS A 7 -12.49 2.45 4.38
N THR A 8 -13.77 2.14 4.53
CA THR A 8 -14.35 0.84 4.13
C THR A 8 -15.13 0.90 2.81
N GLN A 9 -15.42 2.11 2.32
CA GLN A 9 -16.20 2.35 1.11
C GLN A 9 -15.33 3.04 0.05
N PRO A 10 -14.52 2.27 -0.70
CA PRO A 10 -13.72 2.83 -1.79
C PRO A 10 -14.60 3.25 -2.96
N ALA A 11 -14.21 4.32 -3.64
CA ALA A 11 -14.64 4.53 -5.01
C ALA A 11 -13.82 3.61 -5.94
N GLU A 12 -14.43 3.18 -7.05
CA GLU A 12 -13.79 2.25 -8.00
C GLU A 12 -12.46 2.78 -8.55
N TYR A 13 -12.37 4.10 -8.76
CA TYR A 13 -11.16 4.74 -9.27
C TYR A 13 -10.00 4.74 -8.27
N ASP A 14 -10.26 4.56 -6.97
CA ASP A 14 -9.22 4.46 -5.93
C ASP A 14 -8.58 3.07 -5.85
N LEU A 15 -9.11 2.10 -6.62
CA LEU A 15 -8.78 0.68 -6.46
C LEU A 15 -7.75 0.16 -7.46
N VAL A 16 -7.19 1.01 -8.31
CA VAL A 16 -6.25 0.57 -9.35
C VAL A 16 -5.07 -0.21 -8.74
N LEU A 17 -4.34 0.39 -7.79
CA LEU A 17 -3.22 -0.27 -7.12
C LEU A 17 -3.66 -1.42 -6.18
N PRO A 18 -4.70 -1.25 -5.32
CA PRO A 18 -5.22 -2.36 -4.52
C PRO A 18 -5.62 -3.60 -5.34
N LYS A 19 -6.30 -3.43 -6.48
CA LYS A 19 -6.64 -4.54 -7.37
C LYS A 19 -5.40 -5.27 -7.85
N LEU A 20 -4.38 -4.52 -8.29
CA LEU A 20 -3.12 -5.11 -8.74
C LEU A 20 -2.44 -5.93 -7.63
N LEU A 21 -2.36 -5.40 -6.41
CA LEU A 21 -1.76 -6.08 -5.27
C LEU A 21 -2.55 -7.33 -4.85
N CYS A 22 -3.88 -7.31 -4.99
CA CYS A 22 -4.75 -8.45 -4.70
C CYS A 22 -4.87 -9.45 -5.86
N GLY A 23 -4.17 -9.25 -6.99
CA GLY A 23 -4.31 -10.10 -8.18
C GLY A 23 -5.70 -10.01 -8.83
N TRP A 24 -6.41 -8.90 -8.62
CA TRP A 24 -7.73 -8.67 -9.19
C TRP A 24 -7.63 -7.97 -10.56
N SER A 25 -8.52 -8.34 -11.48
CA SER A 25 -8.60 -7.75 -12.81
C SER A 25 -8.95 -6.26 -12.75
N LEU A 26 -8.15 -5.42 -13.42
CA LEU A 26 -8.39 -3.96 -13.41
C LEU A 26 -9.74 -3.56 -14.03
N ASN A 27 -10.23 -4.36 -14.98
CA ASN A 27 -11.47 -4.09 -15.71
C ASN A 27 -12.73 -4.60 -15.01
N ASP A 28 -12.57 -5.49 -14.02
CA ASP A 28 -13.71 -6.09 -13.34
C ASP A 28 -14.04 -5.30 -12.07
N PRO A 29 -15.30 -4.85 -11.88
CA PRO A 29 -15.69 -4.11 -10.68
C PRO A 29 -15.50 -4.99 -9.45
N VAL A 30 -15.10 -4.38 -8.34
CA VAL A 30 -14.99 -5.09 -7.06
C VAL A 30 -16.28 -4.92 -6.29
N VAL A 31 -16.91 -6.04 -5.93
CA VAL A 31 -18.01 -6.06 -4.97
C VAL A 31 -17.40 -6.21 -3.58
N PHE A 32 -17.50 -5.16 -2.76
CA PHE A 32 -16.98 -5.19 -1.40
C PHE A 32 -18.02 -5.76 -0.44
N PRO A 33 -17.70 -6.85 0.28
CA PRO A 33 -18.47 -7.18 1.47
C PRO A 33 -18.21 -6.14 2.55
N ASP A 34 -19.15 -6.00 3.48
CA ASP A 34 -18.91 -5.24 4.70
C ASP A 34 -17.72 -5.85 5.45
N LEU A 35 -16.75 -5.02 5.80
CA LEU A 35 -15.59 -5.42 6.58
C LEU A 35 -16.04 -5.64 8.04
N PRO A 36 -15.85 -6.85 8.60
CA PRO A 36 -16.14 -7.08 10.01
C PRO A 36 -15.22 -6.24 10.90
N ASP A 37 -15.72 -5.79 12.06
CA ASP A 37 -14.93 -5.03 13.04
C ASP A 37 -13.62 -5.72 13.40
N ALA A 38 -13.65 -7.05 13.61
CA ALA A 38 -12.46 -7.83 13.90
C ALA A 38 -11.37 -7.77 12.80
N ALA A 39 -11.77 -7.63 11.53
CA ALA A 39 -10.82 -7.49 10.43
C ALA A 39 -10.20 -6.08 10.38
N MET A 40 -10.98 -5.06 10.77
CA MET A 40 -10.49 -3.70 10.91
C MET A 40 -9.52 -3.57 12.08
N ASP A 41 -9.87 -4.14 13.23
CA ASP A 41 -9.00 -4.20 14.42
C ASP A 41 -7.66 -4.87 14.12
N GLU A 42 -7.67 -6.02 13.42
CA GLU A 42 -6.44 -6.70 13.00
C GLU A 42 -5.64 -5.87 11.98
N GLY A 43 -6.33 -5.13 11.10
CA GLY A 43 -5.70 -4.21 10.17
C GLY A 43 -4.97 -3.07 10.88
N ASP A 44 -5.57 -2.48 11.90
CA ASP A 44 -4.94 -1.43 12.71
C ASP A 44 -3.78 -1.99 13.55
N HIS A 45 -3.91 -3.21 14.06
CA HIS A 45 -2.84 -3.90 14.77
C HIS A 45 -1.64 -4.22 13.86
N LEU A 46 -1.90 -4.57 12.59
CA LEU A 46 -0.87 -4.72 11.57
C LEU A 46 -0.13 -3.39 11.31
N LEU A 47 -0.85 -2.28 11.18
CA LEU A 47 -0.22 -0.97 10.99
C LEU A 47 0.63 -0.56 12.20
N GLN A 48 0.16 -0.85 13.41
CA GLN A 48 0.96 -0.63 14.62
C GLN A 48 2.23 -1.48 14.61
N THR A 49 2.13 -2.75 14.21
CA THR A 49 3.29 -3.65 14.08
C THR A 49 4.31 -3.12 13.06
N VAL A 50 3.85 -2.55 11.94
CA VAL A 50 4.74 -1.89 10.96
C VAL A 50 5.50 -0.73 11.59
N ILE A 51 4.82 0.12 12.37
CA ILE A 51 5.44 1.25 13.08
C ILE A 51 6.47 0.75 14.10
N ASP A 52 6.11 -0.27 14.87
CA ASP A 52 6.97 -0.86 15.89
C ASP A 52 8.23 -1.48 15.28
N HIS A 53 8.14 -2.12 14.11
CA HIS A 53 9.33 -2.65 13.43
C HIS A 53 10.12 -1.56 12.71
N TRP A 54 9.46 -0.54 12.15
CA TRP A 54 10.11 0.57 11.48
C TRP A 54 10.45 1.70 12.48
N GLN A 55 11.43 1.40 13.34
CA GLN A 55 11.88 2.25 14.46
C GLN A 55 12.15 3.73 14.11
N ALA A 56 12.39 4.06 12.84
CA ALA A 56 12.54 5.43 12.37
C ALA A 56 11.26 6.28 12.52
N LEU A 57 10.08 5.65 12.51
CA LEU A 57 8.78 6.29 12.69
C LEU A 57 8.47 6.66 14.15
N LYS A 58 9.20 6.10 15.14
CA LYS A 58 9.01 6.37 16.56
C LYS A 58 7.55 6.21 16.99
N SER A 59 6.95 7.25 17.58
CA SER A 59 5.57 7.28 18.08
C SER A 59 4.56 7.81 17.04
N THR A 60 4.82 7.56 15.75
CA THR A 60 3.85 7.84 14.68
C THR A 60 2.59 7.00 14.92
N SER A 61 1.41 7.54 14.62
CA SER A 61 0.15 6.80 14.67
C SER A 61 -0.08 6.02 13.37
N PRO A 62 -0.98 5.02 13.34
CA PRO A 62 -1.43 4.39 12.10
C PRO A 62 -1.88 5.40 11.03
N ASP A 63 -2.60 6.46 11.42
CA ASP A 63 -3.00 7.52 10.49
C ASP A 63 -1.81 8.33 9.96
N GLY A 64 -0.81 8.63 10.81
CA GLY A 64 0.42 9.28 10.36
C GLY A 64 1.23 8.40 9.39
N LEU A 65 1.22 7.08 9.57
CA LEU A 65 1.79 6.14 8.59
C LEU A 65 1.01 6.17 7.27
N ARG A 66 -0.33 6.18 7.34
CA ARG A 66 -1.20 6.29 6.16
C ARG A 66 -0.88 7.55 5.36
N GLU A 67 -0.98 8.71 5.98
CA GLU A 67 -0.74 10.02 5.33
C GLU A 67 0.71 10.18 4.85
N GLY A 68 1.69 9.71 5.64
CA GLY A 68 3.10 9.89 5.33
C GLY A 68 3.62 8.97 4.24
N PHE A 69 3.08 7.75 4.10
CA PHE A 69 3.69 6.71 3.27
C PHE A 69 2.72 5.86 2.45
N LEU A 70 1.45 5.68 2.86
CA LEU A 70 0.51 4.84 2.09
C LEU A 70 -0.36 5.65 1.11
N LEU A 71 -0.71 6.88 1.50
CA LEU A 71 -1.46 7.85 0.71
C LEU A 71 -0.49 8.79 0.01
N ARG A 72 0.11 8.30 -1.07
CA ARG A 72 1.09 9.03 -1.87
C ARG A 72 0.62 9.13 -3.30
N ASP A 73 0.84 10.29 -3.90
CA ASP A 73 0.66 10.45 -5.33
C ASP A 73 1.68 9.57 -6.06
N GLY A 74 1.21 8.93 -7.12
CA GLY A 74 2.02 7.98 -7.85
C GLY A 74 1.45 7.64 -9.21
N LYS A 75 2.31 7.09 -10.05
CA LYS A 75 1.98 6.66 -11.41
C LYS A 75 2.25 5.18 -11.57
N LEU A 76 1.21 4.44 -11.92
CA LEU A 76 1.32 3.05 -12.31
C LEU A 76 1.44 2.96 -13.85
N THR A 77 2.46 2.27 -14.33
CA THR A 77 2.74 2.10 -15.76
C THR A 77 2.97 0.63 -16.09
N ARG A 78 2.36 0.16 -17.18
CA ARG A 78 2.64 -1.18 -17.73
C ARG A 78 3.97 -1.15 -18.49
N VAL A 79 4.82 -2.15 -18.24
CA VAL A 79 6.13 -2.32 -18.88
C VAL A 79 6.32 -3.79 -19.28
N ASP A 80 7.36 -4.09 -20.07
CA ASP A 80 7.58 -5.45 -20.58
C ASP A 80 7.78 -6.51 -19.47
N SER A 81 8.32 -6.09 -18.32
CA SER A 81 8.58 -6.96 -17.16
C SER A 81 7.45 -6.97 -16.12
N GLY A 82 6.27 -6.42 -16.44
CA GLY A 82 5.10 -6.37 -15.58
C GLY A 82 4.65 -4.94 -15.29
N TRP A 83 4.62 -4.56 -14.03
CA TRP A 83 4.15 -3.24 -13.59
C TRP A 83 5.25 -2.42 -12.95
N LYS A 84 5.17 -1.11 -13.14
CA LYS A 84 6.04 -0.12 -12.52
C LYS A 84 5.22 0.92 -11.79
N LEU A 85 5.40 1.04 -10.48
CA LEU A 85 4.85 2.10 -9.65
C LEU A 85 5.94 3.14 -9.38
N GLN A 86 5.69 4.39 -9.75
CA GLN A 86 6.56 5.51 -9.45
C GLN A 86 5.86 6.39 -8.42
N VAL A 87 6.46 6.61 -7.26
CA VAL A 87 5.87 7.38 -6.16
C VAL A 87 6.47 8.78 -6.15
N GLU A 88 5.64 9.81 -5.95
CA GLU A 88 6.12 11.18 -5.79
C GLU A 88 6.94 11.32 -4.51
N GLN A 89 8.10 11.97 -4.63
CA GLN A 89 9.05 12.13 -3.55
C GLN A 89 8.77 13.35 -2.69
N THR A 90 8.97 13.17 -1.39
CA THR A 90 8.92 14.22 -0.38
C THR A 90 10.04 14.06 0.63
N ALA A 91 10.23 15.09 1.47
CA ALA A 91 11.30 15.09 2.47
C ALA A 91 11.21 13.94 3.47
N ILE A 92 10.01 13.41 3.76
CA ILE A 92 9.82 12.31 4.73
C ILE A 92 10.36 10.97 4.20
N ASP A 93 10.50 10.81 2.88
CA ASP A 93 10.95 9.57 2.24
C ASP A 93 12.39 9.21 2.61
N ILE A 94 13.17 10.14 3.17
CA ILE A 94 14.48 9.85 3.77
C ILE A 94 14.41 8.72 4.82
N LEU A 95 13.25 8.54 5.47
CA LEU A 95 13.04 7.47 6.45
C LEU A 95 12.99 6.07 5.83
N LEU A 96 12.72 5.95 4.52
CA LEU A 96 12.71 4.66 3.80
C LEU A 96 14.08 3.98 3.81
N SER A 97 15.17 4.76 3.91
CA SER A 97 16.54 4.24 4.09
C SER A 97 16.72 3.40 5.37
N ARG A 98 15.78 3.53 6.33
CA ARG A 98 15.76 2.80 7.61
C ARG A 98 14.64 1.77 7.68
N LEU A 99 13.94 1.53 6.58
CA LEU A 99 12.92 0.49 6.50
C LEU A 99 13.62 -0.89 6.61
N PRO A 100 13.18 -1.79 7.51
CA PRO A 100 13.90 -3.04 7.75
C PRO A 100 13.62 -4.12 6.69
N TRP A 101 12.78 -3.84 5.70
CA TRP A 101 12.51 -4.71 4.55
C TRP A 101 12.54 -3.91 3.24
N GLY A 102 12.72 -4.61 2.11
CA GLY A 102 12.69 -4.00 0.79
C GLY A 102 11.26 -3.81 0.28
N VAL A 103 11.01 -2.70 -0.42
CA VAL A 103 9.72 -2.40 -1.09
C VAL A 103 9.84 -2.21 -2.60
N SER A 104 11.05 -2.26 -3.15
CA SER A 104 11.32 -2.01 -4.57
C SER A 104 10.81 -3.11 -5.52
N MET A 105 10.56 -4.31 -5.01
CA MET A 105 10.03 -5.44 -5.77
C MET A 105 8.93 -6.13 -4.97
N VAL A 106 7.71 -6.12 -5.50
CA VAL A 106 6.53 -6.74 -4.87
C VAL A 106 5.98 -7.81 -5.79
N LYS A 107 5.99 -9.06 -5.30
CA LYS A 107 5.44 -10.24 -5.97
C LYS A 107 4.78 -11.14 -4.94
N LEU A 108 3.50 -10.92 -4.68
CA LEU A 108 2.71 -11.76 -3.78
C LEU A 108 2.31 -13.06 -4.49
N ALA A 109 2.01 -14.11 -3.72
CA ALA A 109 1.78 -15.46 -4.25
C ALA A 109 0.62 -15.56 -5.27
N TRP A 110 -0.32 -14.62 -5.22
CA TRP A 110 -1.50 -14.54 -6.08
C TRP A 110 -1.40 -13.47 -7.18
N MET A 111 -0.29 -12.72 -7.27
CA MET A 111 -0.11 -11.76 -8.35
C MET A 111 0.36 -12.48 -9.62
N ASP A 112 -0.15 -12.10 -10.78
CA ASP A 112 0.28 -12.64 -12.08
C ASP A 112 1.65 -12.12 -12.49
N GLU A 113 1.92 -10.84 -12.22
CA GLU A 113 3.13 -10.12 -12.67
C GLU A 113 3.89 -9.50 -11.51
N LEU A 114 5.14 -9.11 -11.74
CA LEU A 114 5.95 -8.38 -10.78
C LEU A 114 5.51 -6.91 -10.75
N LEU A 115 5.47 -6.31 -9.57
CA LEU A 115 5.38 -4.86 -9.39
C LEU A 115 6.75 -4.33 -8.95
N MET A 116 7.38 -3.53 -9.79
CA MET A 116 8.58 -2.78 -9.45
C MET A 116 8.17 -1.41 -8.90
N VAL A 117 8.72 -1.04 -7.75
CA VAL A 117 8.43 0.24 -7.08
C VAL A 117 9.67 1.13 -7.17
N GLU A 118 9.53 2.27 -7.84
CA GLU A 118 10.52 3.33 -7.91
C GLU A 118 10.18 4.41 -6.86
N TRP A 119 10.92 4.38 -5.76
CA TRP A 119 10.72 5.26 -4.59
C TRP A 119 12.01 5.37 -3.74
N SER A 120 12.99 6.22 -4.00
CA SER A 120 13.37 7.01 -5.17
C SER A 120 14.23 8.21 -4.75
#